data_AF-A0A2D4KIA8-F1
#
_entry.id   AF-A0A2D4KIA8-F1
#
_cell.length_a   1.000
_cell.length_b   1.000
_cell.length_c   1.000
_cell.angle_alpha   90.00
_cell.angle_beta   90.00
_cell.angle_gamma   90.00
#
_symmetry.space_group_name_H-M   'P 1'
#
loop_
_entity.id
_entity.type
_entity.pdbx_description
1 polymer ?
#
loop_
_entity_poly.entity_id
_entity_poly.type
_entity_poly.pdbx_seq_one_letter_code
_entity_poly.pdbx_strand_id
1 'polypeptide(L)'
;GIVDGKLDYKTQTITKKTRKTLPKSFFQMTEELNLKDIWRERNKNEKQYTFFSNSHASWSRIDMVWISAELLTNIQHVEIGASIWADHNPIMVVWQGQRKRSRWTLNNRILKEEE
;
A
#
# COMPACT_ATOMS: atom_id res chain seq x y z
N GLY A 1 9.03 -4.21 6.65
CA GLY A 1 9.25 -5.67 6.46
C GLY A 1 8.68 -6.07 5.12
N ILE A 2 9.10 -7.19 4.56
CA ILE A 2 8.69 -7.63 3.21
C ILE A 2 7.31 -8.31 3.28
N VAL A 3 6.41 -8.03 2.33
CA VAL A 3 5.11 -8.72 2.24
C VAL A 3 5.27 -10.09 1.60
N ASP A 4 5.80 -10.16 0.38
CA ASP A 4 6.05 -11.42 -0.34
C ASP A 4 7.55 -11.64 -0.59
N GLY A 5 8.14 -12.66 0.06
CA GLY A 5 9.56 -12.95 -0.08
C GLY A 5 10.03 -13.40 -1.47
N LYS A 6 9.13 -13.75 -2.41
CA LYS A 6 9.44 -14.12 -3.80
C LYS A 6 9.29 -12.94 -4.77
N LEU A 7 8.33 -12.06 -4.52
CA LEU A 7 8.02 -10.94 -5.41
C LEU A 7 8.66 -9.62 -4.96
N ASP A 8 8.73 -9.38 -3.65
CA ASP A 8 9.21 -8.14 -3.04
C ASP A 8 10.68 -8.19 -2.63
N TYR A 9 11.39 -9.27 -2.97
CA TYR A 9 12.81 -9.43 -2.65
C TYR A 9 13.58 -10.13 -3.77
N LYS A 10 14.78 -9.64 -4.05
CA LYS A 10 15.74 -10.28 -4.97
C LYS A 10 17.15 -10.10 -4.42
N THR A 11 17.94 -11.17 -4.40
CA THR A 11 19.35 -11.14 -4.01
C THR A 11 20.18 -11.89 -5.03
N GLN A 12 21.44 -11.48 -5.19
CA GLN A 12 22.40 -12.16 -6.04
C GLN A 12 23.08 -13.33 -5.31
N THR A 13 23.02 -13.37 -3.98
CA THR A 13 23.72 -14.36 -3.16
C THR A 13 22.78 -15.52 -2.78
N ILE A 14 23.23 -16.77 -2.97
CA ILE A 14 22.45 -18.00 -2.70
C ILE A 14 22.27 -18.26 -1.18
N THR A 15 22.94 -17.50 -0.31
CA THR A 15 22.85 -17.69 1.14
C THR A 15 21.41 -17.56 1.62
N LYS A 16 20.87 -18.65 2.18
CA LYS A 16 19.54 -18.73 2.82
C LYS A 16 19.51 -17.87 4.10
N LYS A 17 19.45 -16.54 3.95
CA LYS A 17 19.23 -15.62 5.08
C LYS A 17 17.75 -15.54 5.41
N THR A 18 17.42 -15.50 6.70
CA THR A 18 16.06 -15.32 7.20
C THR A 18 15.54 -13.95 6.75
N ARG A 19 14.50 -13.96 5.92
CA ARG A 19 13.92 -12.73 5.37
C ARG A 19 13.07 -12.07 6.46
N LYS A 20 13.26 -10.77 6.69
CA LYS A 20 12.42 -10.01 7.63
C LYS A 20 11.07 -9.69 6.97
N THR A 21 10.17 -10.67 6.97
CA THR A 21 8.77 -10.46 6.56
C THR A 21 8.02 -9.65 7.61
N LEU A 22 6.90 -9.04 7.24
CA LEU A 22 6.01 -8.40 8.21
C LEU A 22 5.46 -9.43 9.20
N PRO A 23 5.21 -9.04 10.47
CA PRO A 23 4.66 -9.93 11.48
C PRO A 23 3.23 -10.33 11.13
N LYS A 24 2.78 -11.50 11.62
CA LYS A 24 1.41 -11.99 11.37
C LYS A 24 0.32 -11.02 11.86
N SER A 25 0.56 -10.34 12.98
CA SER A 25 -0.35 -9.34 13.54
C SER A 25 -0.60 -8.17 12.59
N PHE A 26 0.39 -7.80 11.78
CA PHE A 26 0.21 -6.77 10.76
C PHE A 26 -0.80 -7.23 9.70
N PHE A 27 -0.68 -8.46 9.20
CA PHE A 27 -1.60 -8.98 8.20
C PHE A 27 -3.01 -9.14 8.74
N GLN A 28 -3.15 -9.60 9.98
CA GLN A 28 -4.43 -9.66 10.67
C GLN A 28 -5.08 -8.26 10.76
N MET A 29 -4.34 -7.25 11.20
CA MET A 29 -4.82 -5.87 11.26
C MET A 29 -5.24 -5.34 9.88
N THR A 30 -4.45 -5.62 8.82
CA THR A 30 -4.83 -5.19 7.46
C THR A 30 -6.08 -5.89 6.95
N GLU A 31 -6.31 -7.14 7.33
CA GLU A 31 -7.52 -7.88 6.99
C GLU A 31 -8.74 -7.33 7.74
N GLU A 32 -8.62 -7.10 9.05
CA GLU A 32 -9.67 -6.53 9.90
C GLU A 32 -10.09 -5.13 9.43
N LEU A 33 -9.13 -4.29 9.04
CA LEU A 33 -9.38 -2.94 8.52
C LEU A 33 -9.69 -2.90 7.02
N ASN A 34 -9.75 -4.06 6.36
CA ASN A 34 -9.97 -4.20 4.92
C ASN A 34 -9.02 -3.30 4.08
N LEU A 35 -7.75 -3.25 4.47
CA LEU A 35 -6.69 -2.52 3.80
C LEU A 35 -6.00 -3.41 2.77
N LYS A 36 -5.68 -2.83 1.61
CA LYS A 36 -4.98 -3.48 0.51
C LYS A 36 -3.76 -2.67 0.11
N ASP A 37 -2.65 -3.36 -0.16
CA ASP A 37 -1.47 -2.76 -0.78
C ASP A 37 -1.79 -2.44 -2.24
N ILE A 38 -1.97 -1.15 -2.55
CA ILE A 38 -2.49 -0.71 -3.85
C ILE A 38 -1.52 -1.05 -4.99
N TRP A 39 -0.21 -0.96 -4.75
CA TRP A 39 0.77 -1.27 -5.78
C TRP A 39 0.74 -2.77 -6.10
N ARG A 40 0.66 -3.64 -5.07
CA ARG A 40 0.60 -5.09 -5.28
C ARG A 40 -0.74 -5.54 -5.88
N GLU A 41 -1.85 -4.87 -5.54
CA GLU A 41 -3.16 -5.16 -6.13
C GLU A 41 -3.17 -4.90 -7.65
N ARG A 42 -2.52 -3.83 -8.09
CA ARG A 42 -2.42 -3.48 -9.53
C ARG A 42 -1.34 -4.27 -10.25
N ASN A 43 -0.25 -4.63 -9.57
CA ASN A 43 0.95 -5.24 -10.15
C ASN A 43 1.23 -6.62 -9.55
N LYS A 44 0.30 -7.56 -9.69
CA LYS A 44 0.32 -8.88 -8.99
C LYS A 44 1.57 -9.69 -9.27
N ASN A 45 2.08 -9.66 -10.50
CA ASN A 45 3.22 -10.48 -10.93
C ASN A 45 4.51 -9.66 -11.13
N GLU A 46 4.45 -8.35 -10.99
CA GLU A 46 5.60 -7.51 -11.24
C GLU A 46 6.61 -7.55 -10.11
N LYS A 47 7.88 -7.42 -10.49
CA LYS A 47 9.04 -7.42 -9.59
C LYS A 47 9.75 -6.08 -9.72
N GLN A 48 9.19 -5.07 -9.07
CA GLN A 48 9.82 -3.77 -8.88
C GLN A 48 10.11 -3.56 -7.39
N TYR A 49 11.13 -2.75 -7.10
CA TYR A 49 11.70 -2.62 -5.76
C TYR A 49 11.90 -1.15 -5.40
N THR A 50 11.78 -0.86 -4.11
CA THR A 50 11.92 0.52 -3.63
C THR A 50 13.31 0.83 -3.10
N PHE A 51 14.09 -0.18 -2.74
CA PHE A 51 15.38 0.00 -2.08
C PHE A 51 16.42 -1.02 -2.56
N PHE A 52 17.67 -0.59 -2.67
CA PHE A 52 18.83 -1.45 -2.86
C PHE A 52 19.77 -1.41 -1.65
N SER A 53 20.06 -2.57 -1.09
CA SER A 53 21.04 -2.70 -0.01
C SER A 53 22.42 -3.08 -0.57
N ASN A 54 23.37 -2.14 -0.56
CA ASN A 54 24.75 -2.37 -0.98
C ASN A 54 25.42 -3.51 -0.20
N SER A 55 25.27 -3.51 1.14
CA SER A 55 25.89 -4.51 2.02
C SER A 55 25.35 -5.93 1.82
N HIS A 56 24.11 -6.05 1.32
CA HIS A 56 23.46 -7.34 1.09
C HIS A 56 23.35 -7.69 -0.40
N ALA A 57 23.83 -6.83 -1.30
CA ALA A 57 23.66 -6.92 -2.75
C ALA A 57 22.24 -7.37 -3.14
N SER A 58 21.23 -6.74 -2.54
CA SER A 58 19.84 -7.15 -2.66
C SER A 58 18.89 -6.00 -2.87
N TRP A 59 17.84 -6.28 -3.64
CA TRP A 59 16.72 -5.39 -3.89
C TRP A 59 15.53 -5.82 -3.04
N SER A 60 14.88 -4.84 -2.42
CA SER A 60 13.69 -5.08 -1.62
C SER A 60 12.64 -4.00 -1.84
N ARG A 61 11.36 -4.38 -1.79
CA ARG A 61 10.24 -3.44 -1.69
C ARG A 61 9.82 -3.34 -0.22
N ILE A 62 10.22 -2.25 0.42
CA ILE A 62 9.97 -2.00 1.85
C ILE A 62 9.07 -0.80 2.09
N ASP A 63 8.84 0.01 1.06
CA ASP A 63 7.88 1.10 1.04
C ASP A 63 6.58 0.61 0.41
N MET A 64 5.45 0.92 1.04
CA MET A 64 4.14 0.36 0.70
C MET A 64 3.07 1.42 0.90
N VAL A 65 2.04 1.40 0.05
CA VAL A 65 0.86 2.24 0.21
C VAL A 65 -0.34 1.34 0.45
N TRP A 66 -0.87 1.38 1.67
CA TRP A 66 -2.06 0.62 2.07
C TRP A 66 -3.28 1.52 2.06
N ILE A 67 -4.33 1.08 1.36
CA ILE A 67 -5.57 1.85 1.21
C ILE A 67 -6.79 0.97 1.50
N SER A 68 -7.87 1.57 1.99
CA SER A 68 -9.15 0.86 2.12
C SER A 68 -9.60 0.27 0.79
N ALA A 69 -10.08 -0.96 0.81
CA ALA A 69 -10.60 -1.66 -0.38
C ALA A 69 -11.71 -0.85 -1.09
N GLU A 70 -12.47 -0.04 -0.36
CA GLU A 70 -13.52 0.82 -0.93
C GLU A 70 -12.99 1.89 -1.89
N LEU A 71 -11.74 2.33 -1.70
CA LEU A 71 -11.11 3.39 -2.49
C LEU A 71 -10.38 2.87 -3.72
N LEU A 72 -10.27 1.54 -3.89
CA LEU A 72 -9.52 0.93 -4.99
C LEU A 72 -10.04 1.37 -6.37
N THR A 73 -11.36 1.56 -6.49
CA THR A 73 -12.03 2.00 -7.71
C THR A 73 -11.67 3.44 -8.09
N ASN A 74 -11.30 4.27 -7.12
CA ASN A 74 -10.92 5.66 -7.34
C ASN A 74 -9.42 5.82 -7.66
N ILE A 75 -8.61 4.77 -7.55
CA ILE A 75 -7.19 4.84 -7.93
C ILE A 75 -7.06 4.72 -9.45
N GLN A 76 -6.47 5.74 -10.09
CA GLN A 76 -6.18 5.74 -11.53
C GLN A 76 -4.90 5.01 -11.85
N HIS A 77 -3.83 5.34 -11.13
CA HIS A 77 -2.49 4.89 -11.46
C HIS A 77 -1.65 4.69 -10.21
N VAL A 78 -0.76 3.72 -10.25
CA VAL A 78 0.26 3.50 -9.22
C VAL A 78 1.53 2.97 -9.87
N GLU A 79 2.66 3.60 -9.58
CA GLU A 79 3.97 3.18 -10.12
C GLU A 79 5.09 3.39 -9.11
N ILE A 80 6.16 2.62 -9.28
CA ILE A 80 7.44 2.82 -8.60
C ILE A 80 8.37 3.52 -9.60
N GLY A 81 8.73 4.77 -9.31
CA GLY A 81 9.65 5.55 -10.13
C GLY A 81 11.11 5.22 -9.85
N ALA A 82 12.01 5.60 -10.76
CA ALA A 82 13.45 5.52 -10.51
C ALA A 82 13.93 6.80 -9.81
N SER A 83 14.64 6.66 -8.70
CA SER A 83 15.33 7.78 -8.04
C SER A 83 16.80 7.82 -8.45
N ILE A 84 17.30 9.01 -8.76
CA ILE A 84 18.73 9.25 -9.01
C ILE A 84 19.42 9.99 -7.85
N TRP A 85 18.64 10.51 -6.89
CA TRP A 85 19.14 11.33 -5.77
C TRP A 85 19.04 10.63 -4.42
N ALA A 86 18.00 9.80 -4.23
CA ALA A 86 17.75 9.08 -3.00
C ALA A 86 18.05 7.59 -3.17
N ASP A 87 18.40 6.94 -2.07
CA ASP A 87 18.58 5.49 -1.96
C ASP A 87 17.24 4.72 -2.04
N HIS A 88 16.12 5.43 -1.93
CA HIS A 88 14.78 4.92 -2.15
C HIS A 88 14.15 5.45 -3.45
N ASN A 89 13.52 4.54 -4.19
CA ASN A 89 12.66 4.80 -5.33
C ASN A 89 11.27 5.26 -4.86
N PRO A 90 10.73 6.37 -5.38
CA PRO A 90 9.43 6.89 -4.98
C PRO A 90 8.28 5.99 -5.46
N ILE A 91 7.20 5.95 -4.68
CA ILE A 91 5.92 5.37 -5.09
C ILE A 91 4.97 6.52 -5.40
N MET A 92 4.46 6.57 -6.63
CA MET A 92 3.51 7.58 -7.07
C MET A 92 2.13 6.97 -7.19
N VAL A 93 1.11 7.66 -6.68
CA VAL A 93 -0.30 7.24 -6.73
C VAL A 93 -1.13 8.39 -7.27
N VAL A 94 -1.87 8.13 -8.35
CA VAL A 94 -2.84 9.07 -8.91
C VAL A 94 -4.24 8.65 -8.47
N TRP A 95 -4.92 9.54 -7.76
CA TRP A 95 -6.24 9.30 -7.17
C TRP A 95 -7.27 10.27 -7.76
N GLN A 96 -8.42 9.75 -8.19
CA GLN A 96 -9.54 10.55 -8.72
C GLN A 96 -10.22 11.43 -7.67
N GLY A 97 -9.85 11.26 -6.40
CA GLY A 97 -10.59 11.82 -5.28
C GLY A 97 -11.90 11.09 -5.04
N GLN A 98 -12.65 11.60 -4.05
CA GLN A 98 -13.99 11.13 -3.75
C GLN A 98 -14.99 12.28 -3.85
N ARG A 99 -16.19 11.94 -4.32
CA ARG A 99 -17.31 12.86 -4.27
C ARG A 99 -17.59 13.18 -2.80
N LYS A 100 -17.66 14.46 -2.44
CA LYS A 100 -17.99 14.88 -1.07
C LYS A 100 -19.30 14.21 -0.66
N ARG A 101 -19.27 13.40 0.39
CA ARG A 101 -20.49 12.90 1.02
C ARG A 101 -21.17 14.09 1.69
N SER A 102 -22.41 14.39 1.31
CA SER A 102 -23.21 15.38 2.02
C SER A 102 -23.35 14.92 3.46
N ARG A 103 -22.95 15.76 4.41
CA ARG A 103 -23.12 15.46 5.82
C ARG A 103 -24.62 15.51 6.11
N TRP A 104 -25.22 14.37 6.43
CA TRP A 104 -26.60 14.37 6.87
C TRP A 104 -26.66 15.07 8.23
N THR A 105 -27.44 16.14 8.30
CA THR A 105 -27.80 16.80 9.55
C THR A 105 -29.28 16.57 9.78
N LEU A 106 -29.63 16.08 10.95
CA LEU A 106 -31.02 15.93 11.36
C LEU A 106 -31.72 17.28 11.22
N ASN A 107 -32.81 17.30 10.47
CA ASN A 107 -33.63 18.49 10.38
C ASN A 107 -34.39 18.65 11.71
N ASN A 108 -33.87 19.52 12.58
CA ASN A 108 -34.47 19.80 13.88
C ASN A 108 -35.89 20.39 13.80
N ARG A 109 -36.38 20.77 12.60
CA ARG A 109 -37.79 21.17 12.41
C ARG A 109 -38.74 19.98 12.51
N ILE A 110 -38.33 18.79 12.07
CA ILE A 110 -39.14 17.57 12.14
C ILE A 110 -39.36 17.16 13.61
N LEU A 111 -38.39 17.44 14.48
CA LEU A 111 -38.50 17.21 15.93
C LEU A 111 -39.42 18.20 16.65
N LYS A 112 -39.88 19.27 15.96
CA LYS A 112 -40.80 20.27 16.53
C LYS A 112 -42.25 20.05 16.09
N GLU A 113 -42.50 19.03 15.27
CA GLU A 113 -43.85 18.53 15.02
C GLU A 113 -44.16 17.52 16.15
N GLU A 114 -44.53 18.05 17.33
CA GLU A 114 -45.31 17.30 18.31
C GLU A 114 -46.79 17.72 18.16
N GLU A 115 -47.65 16.71 18.03
CA GLU A 115 -49.14 16.67 18.07
C GLU A 115 -49.96 17.80 17.45
#